data_AF-A0A848Y129-F1
#
_entry.id   AF-A0A848Y129-F1
#
_cell.length_a   1.000
_cell.length_b   1.000
_cell.length_c   1.000
_cell.angle_alpha   90.00
_cell.angle_beta   90.00
_cell.angle_gamma   90.00
#
_symmetry.space_group_name_H-M   'P 1'
#
loop_
_entity.id
_entity.type
_entity.pdbx_description
1 polymer ?
#
loop_
_entity_poly.entity_id
_entity_poly.type
_entity_poly.pdbx_seq_one_letter_code
_entity_poly.pdbx_strand_id
1 'polypeptide(L)'
;MISVKDLPPPADRYPVRRALLSVSDKTGLADFARRLHTLGIELLSTGGTARALREASLPVTDVADVTGSPELLDGRVKTLHPKVHAGILARRTDHDDIAQLKEHSIGLIDLVVVNLYPFAKAVAEDDVTDAIAAENIDIGGPTMVRAAAKNWFYVGVVTDPAQYDDLADELEAEDGTLGMIARHRLARAAFGHTAAYDAAIADYLEGGAPSGLR
;
A
#
# COMPACT_ATOMS: atom_id res chain seq x y z
N MET A 1 3.44 25.27 9.05
CA MET A 1 2.16 25.08 9.75
C MET A 1 1.21 24.42 8.77
N ILE A 2 0.68 23.23 9.07
CA ILE A 2 -0.31 22.58 8.18
C ILE A 2 -1.60 23.39 8.31
N SER A 3 -2.09 23.95 7.20
CA SER A 3 -3.41 24.59 7.17
C SER A 3 -4.46 23.49 7.28
N VAL A 4 -5.08 23.36 8.46
CA VAL A 4 -6.17 22.41 8.68
C VAL A 4 -7.43 23.05 8.12
N LYS A 5 -7.97 22.48 7.04
CA LYS A 5 -9.29 22.87 6.52
C LYS A 5 -10.37 22.26 7.42
N ASP A 6 -11.38 23.05 7.78
CA ASP A 6 -12.59 22.55 8.42
C ASP A 6 -13.46 21.89 7.35
N LEU A 7 -13.48 20.55 7.34
CA LEU A 7 -14.14 19.76 6.30
C LEU A 7 -15.36 19.05 6.87
N PRO A 8 -16.41 18.78 6.05
CA PRO A 8 -17.53 17.97 6.47
C PRO A 8 -17.08 16.60 7.00
N PRO A 9 -17.80 16.02 7.97
CA PRO A 9 -17.47 14.71 8.49
C PRO A 9 -17.55 13.65 7.37
N PRO A 10 -16.65 12.66 7.37
CA PRO A 10 -16.74 11.55 6.43
C PRO A 10 -17.98 10.71 6.69
N ALA A 11 -18.48 10.03 5.66
CA ALA A 11 -19.51 9.00 5.82
C ALA A 11 -18.93 7.78 6.56
N ASP A 12 -19.79 7.01 7.22
CA ASP A 12 -19.35 5.76 7.88
C ASP A 12 -18.82 4.75 6.84
N ARG A 13 -19.56 4.57 5.74
CA ARG A 13 -19.20 3.62 4.68
C ARG A 13 -18.77 4.32 3.39
N TYR A 14 -17.73 3.78 2.76
CA TYR A 14 -17.28 4.17 1.42
C TYR A 14 -17.16 2.94 0.53
N PRO A 15 -17.54 3.03 -0.75
CA PRO A 15 -17.34 1.96 -1.71
C PRO A 15 -15.85 1.79 -2.01
N VAL A 16 -15.40 0.55 -2.10
CA VAL A 16 -14.09 0.18 -2.64
C VAL A 16 -14.27 -0.08 -4.11
N ARG A 17 -13.65 0.74 -4.97
CA ARG A 17 -13.72 0.62 -6.43
C ARG A 17 -12.38 0.30 -7.06
N ARG A 18 -11.28 0.70 -6.41
CA ARG A 18 -9.92 0.44 -6.87
C ARG A 18 -9.00 0.02 -5.73
N ALA A 19 -8.31 -1.09 -5.93
CA ALA A 19 -7.31 -1.62 -5.00
C ALA A 19 -5.90 -1.55 -5.61
N LEU A 20 -4.94 -1.01 -4.88
CA LEU A 20 -3.51 -1.04 -5.23
C LEU A 20 -2.82 -2.16 -4.45
N LEU A 21 -2.31 -3.17 -5.16
CA LEU A 21 -1.65 -4.34 -4.58
C LEU A 21 -0.16 -4.33 -4.90
N SER A 22 0.68 -4.37 -3.88
CA SER A 22 2.15 -4.47 -4.01
C SER A 22 2.71 -5.22 -2.81
N VAL A 23 2.83 -6.54 -2.93
CA VAL A 23 3.19 -7.42 -1.82
C VAL A 23 4.47 -8.21 -2.08
N SER A 24 5.28 -8.37 -1.03
CA SER A 24 6.47 -9.22 -1.02
C SER A 24 6.10 -10.69 -0.78
N ASP A 25 5.26 -10.97 0.22
CA ASP A 25 4.64 -12.27 0.44
C ASP A 25 3.34 -12.37 -0.37
N LYS A 26 3.25 -13.38 -1.25
CA LYS A 26 2.09 -13.62 -2.13
C LYS A 26 1.12 -14.67 -1.58
N THR A 27 1.32 -15.13 -0.34
CA THR A 27 0.40 -16.05 0.34
C THR A 27 -1.04 -15.52 0.27
N GLY A 28 -1.97 -16.32 -0.24
CA GLY A 28 -3.40 -15.96 -0.36
C GLY A 28 -3.73 -14.84 -1.35
N LEU A 29 -2.75 -14.21 -2.01
CA LEU A 29 -2.96 -13.02 -2.84
C LEU A 29 -3.95 -13.27 -4.00
N ALA A 30 -3.79 -14.39 -4.71
CA ALA A 30 -4.58 -14.69 -5.90
C ALA A 30 -6.07 -14.88 -5.56
N ASP A 31 -6.36 -15.59 -4.47
CA ASP A 31 -7.73 -15.83 -4.03
C ASP A 31 -8.37 -14.55 -3.52
N PHE A 32 -7.64 -13.79 -2.69
CA PHE A 32 -8.10 -12.48 -2.21
C PHE A 32 -8.41 -11.53 -3.37
N ALA A 33 -7.49 -11.38 -4.33
CA ALA A 33 -7.67 -10.50 -5.48
C ALA A 33 -8.83 -10.95 -6.40
N ARG A 34 -9.11 -12.25 -6.50
CA ARG A 34 -10.26 -12.78 -7.25
C ARG A 34 -11.58 -12.40 -6.59
N ARG A 35 -11.65 -12.44 -5.26
CA ARG A 35 -12.83 -11.98 -4.50
C ARG A 35 -13.06 -10.48 -4.71
N LEU A 36 -12.00 -9.66 -4.62
CA LEU A 36 -12.09 -8.23 -4.93
C LEU A 36 -12.59 -8.00 -6.37
N HIS A 37 -12.02 -8.71 -7.35
CA HIS A 37 -12.42 -8.56 -8.75
C HIS A 37 -13.88 -8.97 -8.99
N THR A 38 -14.38 -10.00 -8.29
CA THR A 38 -15.78 -10.44 -8.37
C THR A 38 -16.76 -9.36 -7.91
N LEU A 39 -16.35 -8.51 -6.96
CA LEU A 39 -17.09 -7.32 -6.53
C LEU A 39 -16.96 -6.13 -7.50
N GLY A 40 -16.30 -6.31 -8.65
CA GLY A 40 -16.08 -5.25 -9.63
C GLY A 40 -14.97 -4.26 -9.23
N ILE A 41 -14.14 -4.60 -8.26
CA ILE A 41 -13.01 -3.76 -7.83
C ILE A 41 -11.90 -3.85 -8.87
N GLU A 42 -11.45 -2.70 -9.36
CA GLU A 42 -10.30 -2.59 -10.26
C GLU A 42 -9.00 -2.92 -9.51
N LEU A 43 -8.18 -3.79 -10.09
CA LEU A 43 -6.87 -4.16 -9.55
C LEU A 43 -5.77 -3.33 -10.22
N LEU A 44 -5.04 -2.57 -9.42
CA LEU A 44 -3.82 -1.86 -9.80
C LEU A 44 -2.63 -2.55 -9.14
N SER A 45 -1.56 -2.82 -9.89
CA SER A 45 -0.37 -3.47 -9.33
C SER A 45 0.91 -3.13 -10.07
N THR A 46 2.04 -3.68 -9.62
CA THR A 46 3.34 -3.48 -10.24
C THR A 46 4.28 -4.66 -10.00
N GLY A 47 5.28 -4.82 -10.87
CA GLY A 47 6.37 -5.80 -10.74
C GLY A 47 5.89 -7.24 -10.51
N GLY A 48 6.54 -7.93 -9.58
CA GLY A 48 6.23 -9.34 -9.28
C GLY A 48 4.79 -9.58 -8.78
N THR A 49 4.13 -8.58 -8.18
CA THR A 49 2.73 -8.70 -7.76
C THR A 49 1.81 -8.71 -8.99
N ALA A 50 1.99 -7.78 -9.93
CA ALA A 50 1.21 -7.75 -11.17
C ALA A 50 1.40 -9.04 -11.98
N ARG A 51 2.63 -9.56 -12.05
CA ARG A 51 2.91 -10.85 -12.71
C ARG A 51 2.12 -12.00 -12.07
N ALA A 52 2.16 -12.14 -10.74
CA ALA A 52 1.43 -13.19 -10.03
C ALA A 52 -0.09 -13.11 -10.25
N LEU A 53 -0.66 -11.90 -10.28
CA LEU A 53 -2.08 -11.69 -10.57
C LEU A 53 -2.44 -12.11 -12.01
N ARG A 54 -1.59 -11.80 -12.99
CA ARG A 54 -1.78 -12.23 -14.39
C ARG A 54 -1.67 -13.73 -14.56
N GLU A 55 -0.72 -14.37 -13.89
CA GLU A 55 -0.59 -15.84 -13.86
C GLU A 55 -1.84 -16.50 -13.28
N ALA A 56 -2.51 -15.85 -12.32
CA ALA A 56 -3.81 -16.26 -11.80
C ALA A 56 -5.01 -15.88 -12.70
N SER A 57 -4.75 -15.41 -13.93
CA SER A 57 -5.75 -14.96 -14.90
C SER A 57 -6.65 -13.81 -14.42
N LEU A 58 -6.13 -12.92 -13.59
CA LEU A 58 -6.84 -11.72 -13.14
C LEU A 58 -6.46 -10.50 -14.00
N PRO A 59 -7.43 -9.67 -14.41
CA PRO A 59 -7.13 -8.41 -15.06
C PRO A 59 -6.48 -7.46 -14.05
N VAL A 60 -5.34 -6.87 -14.44
CA VAL A 60 -4.59 -5.95 -13.60
C VAL A 60 -3.99 -4.83 -14.44
N THR A 61 -4.25 -3.60 -14.01
CA THR A 61 -3.66 -2.39 -14.57
C THR A 61 -2.26 -2.20 -13.97
N ASP A 62 -1.25 -1.90 -14.78
CA ASP A 62 0.07 -1.57 -14.24
C ASP A 62 0.10 -0.14 -13.70
N VAL A 63 0.78 0.06 -12.56
CA VAL A 63 1.06 1.40 -12.02
C VAL A 63 1.82 2.27 -13.03
N ALA A 64 2.67 1.68 -13.87
CA ALA A 64 3.38 2.39 -14.93
C ALA A 64 2.41 3.02 -15.95
N ASP A 65 1.33 2.32 -16.30
CA ASP A 65 0.31 2.84 -17.24
C ASP A 65 -0.46 4.02 -16.65
N VAL A 66 -0.75 3.96 -15.35
CA VAL A 66 -1.43 5.05 -14.62
C VAL A 66 -0.50 6.26 -14.48
N THR A 67 0.75 6.02 -14.09
CA THR A 67 1.70 7.10 -13.81
C THR A 67 2.22 7.75 -15.10
N GLY A 68 2.44 6.95 -16.15
CA GLY A 68 3.20 7.32 -17.33
C GLY A 68 4.71 7.40 -17.09
N SER A 69 5.18 6.95 -15.92
CA SER A 69 6.60 6.97 -15.57
C SER A 69 7.28 5.69 -16.03
N PRO A 70 8.49 5.76 -16.63
CA PRO A 70 9.27 4.57 -16.93
C PRO A 70 9.72 3.89 -15.64
N GLU A 71 10.07 2.60 -15.74
CA GLU A 71 10.77 1.93 -14.65
C GLU A 71 12.19 2.49 -14.53
N LEU A 72 12.54 2.98 -13.33
CA LEU A 72 13.82 3.60 -13.02
C LEU A 72 14.46 2.90 -11.82
N LEU A 73 15.79 2.78 -11.85
CA LEU A 73 16.61 2.29 -10.73
C LEU A 73 16.14 0.91 -10.24
N ASP A 74 15.92 -0.03 -11.16
CA ASP A 74 15.42 -1.39 -10.87
C ASP A 74 14.12 -1.39 -10.04
N GLY A 75 13.22 -0.44 -10.35
CA GLY A 75 11.91 -0.35 -9.72
C GLY A 75 11.88 0.34 -8.35
N ARG A 76 13.01 0.87 -7.84
CA ARG A 76 13.10 1.54 -6.53
C ARG A 76 12.12 2.70 -6.32
N VAL A 77 11.71 3.37 -7.39
CA VAL A 77 10.88 4.60 -7.33
C VAL A 77 9.53 4.46 -8.03
N LYS A 78 9.14 3.24 -8.42
CA LYS A 78 7.97 3.01 -9.30
C LYS A 78 6.62 3.44 -8.73
N THR A 79 6.47 3.48 -7.39
CA THR A 79 5.24 3.90 -6.71
C THR A 79 5.33 5.29 -6.09
N LEU A 80 6.53 5.89 -6.04
CA LEU A 80 6.78 7.21 -5.45
C LEU A 80 6.37 8.33 -6.41
N HIS A 81 5.10 8.32 -6.80
CA HIS A 81 4.56 9.20 -7.84
C HIS A 81 3.31 9.94 -7.35
N PRO A 82 3.13 11.24 -7.69
CA PRO A 82 1.95 12.01 -7.29
C PRO A 82 0.62 11.36 -7.70
N LYS A 83 0.52 10.76 -8.88
CA LYS A 83 -0.70 10.06 -9.31
C LYS A 83 -1.09 8.87 -8.42
N VAL A 84 -0.13 8.22 -7.75
CA VAL A 84 -0.41 7.15 -6.79
C VAL A 84 -0.82 7.78 -5.46
N HIS A 85 0.04 8.64 -4.91
CA HIS A 85 -0.17 9.18 -3.56
C HIS A 85 -1.33 10.18 -3.47
N ALA A 86 -1.62 10.96 -4.51
CA ALA A 86 -2.81 11.82 -4.54
C ALA A 86 -4.10 10.99 -4.62
N GLY A 87 -4.10 9.86 -5.35
CA GLY A 87 -5.21 8.92 -5.35
C GLY A 87 -5.50 8.31 -3.98
N ILE A 88 -4.45 8.10 -3.17
CA ILE A 88 -4.56 7.61 -1.79
C ILE A 88 -4.93 8.72 -0.80
N LEU A 89 -4.33 9.91 -0.91
CA LEU A 89 -4.35 10.95 0.13
C LEU A 89 -5.44 12.02 -0.04
N ALA A 90 -6.11 12.08 -1.18
CA ALA A 90 -7.16 13.08 -1.40
C ALA A 90 -8.26 12.98 -0.34
N ARG A 91 -8.67 14.13 0.19
CA ARG A 91 -9.77 14.22 1.15
C ARG A 91 -11.07 14.27 0.36
N ARG A 92 -11.90 13.24 0.49
CA ARG A 92 -13.06 13.07 -0.39
C ARG A 92 -14.19 14.06 -0.13
N THR A 93 -14.19 14.71 1.03
CA THR A 93 -15.12 15.79 1.37
C THR A 93 -14.58 17.19 1.01
N ASP A 94 -13.35 17.30 0.49
CA ASP A 94 -12.78 18.55 0.01
C ASP A 94 -12.98 18.68 -1.50
N HIS A 95 -13.81 19.64 -1.91
CA HIS A 95 -14.10 19.87 -3.33
C HIS A 95 -12.87 20.29 -4.14
N ASP A 96 -11.89 20.98 -3.52
CA ASP A 96 -10.67 21.39 -4.20
C ASP A 96 -9.80 20.17 -4.53
N ASP A 97 -9.63 19.25 -3.57
CA ASP A 97 -8.85 18.02 -3.77
C ASP A 97 -9.47 17.20 -4.92
N ILE A 98 -10.80 17.04 -4.93
CA ILE A 98 -11.51 16.29 -5.99
C ILE A 98 -11.39 16.98 -7.34
N ALA A 99 -11.45 18.32 -7.40
CA ALA A 99 -11.26 19.07 -8.64
C ALA A 99 -9.84 18.88 -9.20
N GLN A 100 -8.82 18.94 -8.35
CA GLN A 100 -7.41 18.71 -8.73
C GLN A 100 -7.19 17.29 -9.26
N LEU A 101 -7.77 16.27 -8.61
CA LEU A 101 -7.69 14.90 -9.12
C LEU A 101 -8.27 14.81 -10.54
N LYS A 102 -9.43 15.41 -10.78
CA LYS A 102 -10.09 15.41 -12.09
C LYS A 102 -9.25 16.14 -13.14
N GLU A 103 -8.73 17.32 -12.82
CA GLU A 103 -7.88 18.12 -13.71
C GLU A 103 -6.65 17.33 -14.17
N HIS A 104 -6.02 16.60 -13.25
CA HIS A 104 -4.81 15.82 -13.52
C HIS A 104 -5.08 14.37 -13.93
N SER A 105 -6.35 14.00 -14.17
CA SER A 105 -6.77 12.64 -14.55
C SER A 105 -6.27 11.57 -13.57
N ILE A 106 -6.35 11.86 -12.27
CA ILE A 106 -5.93 10.99 -11.18
C ILE A 106 -7.17 10.29 -10.62
N GLY A 107 -7.17 8.96 -10.64
CA GLY A 107 -8.23 8.19 -10.00
C GLY A 107 -7.97 7.99 -8.51
N LEU A 108 -9.05 7.89 -7.73
CA LEU A 108 -8.99 7.52 -6.32
C LEU A 108 -8.49 6.07 -6.16
N ILE A 109 -7.85 5.81 -5.02
CA ILE A 109 -7.49 4.48 -4.54
C ILE A 109 -8.21 4.28 -3.20
N ASP A 110 -8.98 3.20 -3.10
CA ASP A 110 -9.86 2.92 -1.95
C ASP A 110 -9.27 1.87 -1.00
N LEU A 111 -8.43 0.99 -1.54
CA LEU A 111 -7.79 -0.09 -0.80
C LEU A 111 -6.30 -0.16 -1.21
N VAL A 112 -5.41 -0.25 -0.22
CA VAL A 112 -3.98 -0.47 -0.42
C VAL A 112 -3.59 -1.77 0.25
N VAL A 113 -3.00 -2.71 -0.50
CA VAL A 113 -2.59 -4.03 -0.03
C VAL A 113 -1.09 -4.14 -0.20
N VAL A 114 -0.36 -3.99 0.89
CA VAL A 114 1.11 -3.93 0.90
C VAL A 114 1.63 -4.62 2.15
N ASN A 115 2.32 -5.75 1.97
CA ASN A 115 3.18 -6.33 3.00
C ASN A 115 4.64 -6.08 2.63
N LEU A 116 5.43 -5.71 3.63
CA LEU A 116 6.82 -5.33 3.44
C LEU A 116 7.70 -6.58 3.33
N TYR A 117 8.82 -6.46 2.63
CA TYR A 117 9.84 -7.50 2.70
C TYR A 117 10.30 -7.65 4.16
N PRO A 118 10.45 -8.87 4.69
CA PRO A 118 10.82 -9.06 6.08
C PRO A 118 12.31 -8.72 6.29
N PHE A 119 12.61 -7.43 6.46
CA PHE A 119 13.97 -6.92 6.65
C PHE A 119 14.73 -7.69 7.74
N ALA A 120 14.09 -7.94 8.89
CA ALA A 120 14.66 -8.72 9.98
C ALA A 120 15.07 -10.15 9.57
N LYS A 121 14.38 -10.77 8.61
CA LYS A 121 14.79 -12.08 8.07
C LYS A 121 15.94 -11.94 7.08
N ALA A 122 15.93 -10.87 6.28
CA ALA A 122 16.97 -10.58 5.29
C ALA A 122 18.34 -10.36 5.90
N VAL A 123 18.39 -9.78 7.10
CA VAL A 123 19.63 -9.46 7.81
C VAL A 123 19.99 -10.49 8.89
N ALA A 124 19.26 -11.61 8.97
CA ALA A 124 19.54 -12.69 9.92
C ALA A 124 20.56 -13.71 9.39
N GLU A 125 20.94 -13.62 8.12
CA GLU A 125 21.94 -14.50 7.51
C GLU A 125 23.36 -14.06 7.90
N ASP A 126 24.23 -15.03 8.23
CA ASP A 126 25.57 -14.78 8.78
C ASP A 126 26.51 -14.02 7.81
N ASP A 127 26.22 -14.02 6.51
CA ASP A 127 27.01 -13.40 5.45
C ASP A 127 26.38 -12.14 4.84
N VAL A 128 25.34 -11.58 5.48
CA VAL A 128 24.74 -10.33 5.03
C VAL A 128 25.75 -9.18 5.12
N THR A 129 25.94 -8.47 4.01
CA THR A 129 26.76 -7.25 3.96
C THR A 129 25.86 -6.01 4.12
N ASP A 130 26.43 -4.86 4.51
CA ASP A 130 25.65 -3.61 4.58
C ASP A 130 25.05 -3.21 3.23
N ALA A 131 25.71 -3.55 2.13
CA ALA A 131 25.17 -3.32 0.80
C ALA A 131 23.89 -4.16 0.59
N ILE A 132 23.92 -5.45 0.94
CA ILE A 132 22.75 -6.33 0.83
C ILE A 132 21.64 -5.88 1.79
N ALA A 133 21.97 -5.52 3.03
CA ALA A 133 20.99 -5.00 3.97
C ALA A 133 20.32 -3.73 3.43
N ALA A 134 21.10 -2.77 2.91
CA ALA A 134 20.59 -1.53 2.34
C ALA A 134 19.65 -1.76 1.13
N GLU A 135 19.92 -2.74 0.27
CA GLU A 135 19.03 -3.11 -0.85
C GLU A 135 17.66 -3.63 -0.37
N ASN A 136 17.60 -4.23 0.81
CA ASN A 136 16.38 -4.79 1.38
C ASN A 136 15.53 -3.75 2.14
N ILE A 137 15.97 -2.50 2.25
CA ILE A 137 15.19 -1.41 2.83
C ILE A 137 14.18 -0.89 1.80
N ASP A 138 12.93 -1.32 1.95
CA ASP A 138 11.79 -0.78 1.19
C ASP A 138 11.49 0.68 1.56
N ILE A 139 11.30 1.52 0.53
CA ILE A 139 10.89 2.92 0.64
C ILE A 139 9.44 3.10 0.16
N GLY A 140 9.09 2.48 -0.96
CA GLY A 140 7.79 2.62 -1.60
C GLY A 140 6.68 2.00 -0.76
N GLY A 141 6.91 0.79 -0.24
CA GLY A 141 5.97 0.06 0.59
C GLY A 141 5.55 0.85 1.83
N PRO A 142 6.48 1.22 2.74
CA PRO A 142 6.14 1.99 3.93
C PRO A 142 5.48 3.34 3.60
N THR A 143 5.87 4.00 2.51
CA THR A 143 5.24 5.26 2.08
C THR A 143 3.78 5.05 1.70
N MET A 144 3.45 4.01 0.92
CA MET A 144 2.07 3.68 0.56
C MET A 144 1.23 3.28 1.78
N VAL A 145 1.78 2.44 2.65
CA VAL A 145 1.11 1.99 3.89
C VAL A 145 0.77 3.18 4.78
N ARG A 146 1.74 4.07 5.04
CA ARG A 146 1.53 5.27 5.88
C ARG A 146 0.57 6.26 5.23
N ALA A 147 0.61 6.42 3.91
CA ALA A 147 -0.32 7.29 3.20
C ALA A 147 -1.77 6.80 3.33
N ALA A 148 -2.01 5.50 3.13
CA ALA A 148 -3.33 4.90 3.26
C ALA A 148 -3.83 4.93 4.73
N ALA A 149 -2.96 4.55 5.68
CA ALA A 149 -3.29 4.58 7.10
C ALA A 149 -3.58 6.00 7.61
N LYS A 150 -2.89 7.03 7.08
CA LYS A 150 -3.22 8.44 7.37
C LYS A 150 -4.61 8.81 6.89
N ASN A 151 -5.02 8.34 5.71
CA ASN A 151 -6.31 8.69 5.09
C ASN A 151 -7.42 7.66 5.38
N TRP A 152 -7.38 7.03 6.55
CA TRP A 152 -8.28 5.93 6.95
C TRP A 152 -9.76 6.31 6.99
N PHE A 153 -10.11 7.60 7.00
CA PHE A 153 -11.51 8.00 6.81
C PHE A 153 -12.09 7.49 5.49
N TYR A 154 -11.25 7.29 4.48
CA TYR A 154 -11.69 6.92 3.14
C TYR A 154 -11.01 5.66 2.57
N VAL A 155 -9.81 5.33 3.04
CA VAL A 155 -8.96 4.27 2.46
C VAL A 155 -8.76 3.12 3.45
N GLY A 156 -8.95 1.88 2.98
CA GLY A 156 -8.53 0.68 3.69
C GLY A 156 -7.06 0.36 3.42
N VAL A 157 -6.34 -0.17 4.41
CA VAL A 157 -4.93 -0.59 4.27
C VAL A 157 -4.70 -1.97 4.86
N VAL A 158 -4.12 -2.86 4.08
CA VAL A 158 -3.86 -4.26 4.47
C VAL A 158 -2.38 -4.53 4.40
N THR A 159 -1.82 -5.06 5.49
CA THR A 159 -0.37 -5.27 5.65
C THR A 159 0.03 -6.71 5.92
N ASP A 160 -0.94 -7.61 6.11
CA ASP A 160 -0.71 -9.01 6.43
C ASP A 160 -1.72 -9.91 5.70
N PRO A 161 -1.31 -11.02 5.06
CA PRO A 161 -2.21 -11.99 4.45
C PRO A 161 -3.30 -12.53 5.38
N ALA A 162 -3.06 -12.61 6.69
CA ALA A 162 -4.06 -13.04 7.66
C ALA A 162 -5.28 -12.11 7.75
N GLN A 163 -5.21 -10.92 7.16
CA GLN A 163 -6.31 -9.95 7.10
C GLN A 163 -7.21 -10.13 5.85
N TYR A 164 -6.83 -10.97 4.90
CA TYR A 164 -7.49 -11.07 3.59
C TYR A 164 -8.92 -11.62 3.69
N ASP A 165 -9.10 -12.74 4.40
CA ASP A 165 -10.40 -13.40 4.48
C ASP A 165 -11.43 -12.53 5.20
N ASP A 166 -11.12 -12.05 6.40
CA ASP A 166 -12.01 -11.15 7.16
C ASP A 166 -12.42 -9.91 6.36
N LEU A 167 -11.47 -9.31 5.63
CA LEU A 167 -11.77 -8.11 4.83
C LEU A 167 -12.63 -8.43 3.61
N ALA A 168 -12.34 -9.52 2.91
CA ALA A 168 -13.13 -9.91 1.75
C ALA A 168 -14.54 -10.32 2.15
N ASP A 169 -14.71 -11.04 3.27
CA ASP A 169 -16.00 -11.38 3.85
C ASP A 169 -16.81 -10.12 4.19
N GLU A 170 -16.18 -9.12 4.82
CA GLU A 170 -16.83 -7.83 5.13
C GLU A 170 -17.25 -7.09 3.86
N LEU A 171 -16.38 -7.03 2.83
CA LEU A 171 -16.71 -6.37 1.56
C LEU A 171 -17.85 -7.07 0.82
N GLU A 172 -17.88 -8.40 0.81
CA GLU A 172 -18.94 -9.18 0.16
C GLU A 172 -20.29 -9.02 0.88
N ALA A 173 -20.29 -9.06 2.21
CA ALA A 173 -21.49 -8.87 3.01
C ALA A 173 -22.11 -7.47 2.84
N GLU A 174 -21.31 -6.49 2.42
CA GLU A 174 -21.65 -5.07 2.44
C GLU A 174 -21.55 -4.43 1.05
N ASP A 175 -21.74 -5.23 0.01
CA ASP A 175 -21.83 -4.82 -1.40
C ASP A 175 -20.65 -3.94 -1.85
N GLY A 176 -19.43 -4.38 -1.52
CA GLY A 176 -18.18 -3.71 -1.86
C GLY A 176 -17.92 -2.43 -1.06
N THR A 177 -18.66 -2.17 0.01
CA THR A 177 -18.42 -1.02 0.89
C THR A 177 -17.67 -1.44 2.16
N LEU A 178 -16.80 -0.55 2.66
CA LEU A 178 -16.06 -0.77 3.90
C LEU A 178 -16.52 0.21 4.98
N GLY A 179 -16.61 -0.23 6.24
CA GLY A 179 -17.01 0.62 7.37
C GLY A 179 -15.85 1.42 8.00
N MET A 180 -16.18 2.50 8.70
CA MET A 180 -15.18 3.36 9.35
C MET A 180 -14.42 2.60 10.46
N ILE A 181 -15.10 1.73 11.19
CA ILE A 181 -14.50 0.88 12.23
C ILE A 181 -13.44 -0.04 11.62
N ALA A 182 -13.73 -0.68 10.49
CA ALA A 182 -12.79 -1.54 9.79
C ALA A 182 -11.58 -0.77 9.29
N ARG A 183 -11.78 0.38 8.61
CA ARG A 183 -10.67 1.23 8.16
C ARG A 183 -9.78 1.71 9.30
N HIS A 184 -10.37 2.10 10.44
CA HIS A 184 -9.63 2.50 11.63
C HIS A 184 -8.79 1.35 12.21
N ARG A 185 -9.38 0.16 12.35
CA ARG A 185 -8.67 -1.06 12.81
C ARG A 185 -7.48 -1.37 11.91
N LEU A 186 -7.69 -1.35 10.59
CA LEU A 186 -6.68 -1.57 9.57
C LEU A 186 -5.55 -0.54 9.64
N ALA A 187 -5.87 0.75 9.77
CA ALA A 187 -4.88 1.82 9.90
C ALA A 187 -4.03 1.68 11.17
N ARG A 188 -4.63 1.27 12.29
CA ARG A 188 -3.90 1.02 13.54
C ARG A 188 -2.90 -0.13 13.38
N ALA A 189 -3.31 -1.22 12.73
CA ALA A 189 -2.40 -2.34 12.41
C ALA A 189 -1.27 -1.91 11.48
N ALA A 190 -1.58 -1.14 10.43
CA ALA A 190 -0.62 -0.65 9.46
C ALA A 190 0.47 0.24 10.07
N PHE A 191 0.11 1.20 10.93
CA PHE A 191 1.12 2.01 11.62
C PHE A 191 1.99 1.18 12.57
N GLY A 192 1.40 0.18 13.25
CA GLY A 192 2.16 -0.77 14.05
C GLY A 192 3.16 -1.58 13.22
N HIS A 193 2.76 -2.03 12.03
CA HIS A 193 3.63 -2.76 11.10
C HIS A 193 4.82 -1.90 10.64
N THR A 194 4.59 -0.64 10.24
CA THR A 194 5.69 0.25 9.83
C THR A 194 6.61 0.65 10.99
N ALA A 195 6.07 0.79 12.21
CA ALA A 195 6.88 1.08 13.38
C ALA A 195 7.83 -0.08 13.71
N ALA A 196 7.35 -1.33 13.65
CA ALA A 196 8.19 -2.50 13.83
C ALA A 196 9.24 -2.65 12.73
N TYR A 197 8.89 -2.31 11.49
CA TYR A 197 9.81 -2.32 10.35
C TYR A 197 10.96 -1.32 10.52
N ASP A 198 10.66 -0.07 10.84
CA ASP A 198 11.68 0.96 11.07
C ASP A 198 12.55 0.65 12.29
N ALA A 199 11.98 0.06 13.34
CA ALA A 199 12.73 -0.39 14.51
C ALA A 199 13.78 -1.47 14.14
N ALA A 200 13.40 -2.47 13.33
CA ALA A 200 14.33 -3.49 12.87
C ALA A 200 15.51 -2.91 12.04
N ILE A 201 15.25 -1.87 11.24
CA ILE A 201 16.30 -1.16 10.49
C ILE A 201 17.21 -0.40 11.44
N ALA A 202 16.65 0.32 12.41
CA ALA A 202 17.43 1.06 13.40
C ALA A 202 18.33 0.12 14.22
N ASP A 203 17.79 -0.99 14.71
CA ASP A 203 18.52 -2.01 15.47
C ASP A 203 19.70 -2.58 14.65
N TYR A 204 19.50 -2.85 13.36
CA TYR A 204 20.59 -3.29 12.47
C TYR A 204 21.70 -2.24 12.36
N LEU A 205 21.33 -0.95 12.18
CA LEU A 205 22.29 0.14 12.03
C LEU A 205 23.04 0.48 13.33
N GLU A 206 22.45 0.22 14.51
CA GLU A 206 23.12 0.37 15.81
C GLU A 206 24.17 -0.73 16.06
N GLY A 207 24.02 -1.91 15.45
CA GLY A 207 24.87 -3.09 15.65
C GLY A 207 26.35 -2.95 15.26
N GLY A 208 26.77 -1.87 14.60
CA GLY A 208 28.17 -1.54 14.38
C GLY A 208 28.48 -0.55 13.25
N ALA A 209 29.71 -0.01 13.24
CA ALA A 209 30.20 0.82 12.14
C ALA A 209 30.20 0.02 10.81
N PRO A 210 29.95 0.68 9.65
CA PRO A 210 29.85 0.00 8.37
C PRO A 210 31.03 -0.92 8.10
N SER A 211 30.75 -2.11 7.59
CA SER A 211 31.66 -3.23 7.28
C SER A 211 32.88 -2.87 6.41
N GLY A 212 32.93 -1.67 5.83
CA GLY A 212 34.07 -1.15 5.06
C GLY A 212 34.86 0.01 5.71
N LEU A 213 34.56 0.39 6.95
CA LEU A 213 35.22 1.50 7.68
C LEU A 213 36.04 1.04 8.90
N ARG A 214 36.36 -0.26 9.01
CA ARG A 214 37.23 -0.80 10.08
C ARG A 214 38.65 -1.03 9.60
#